data_AF-A0A7S8J134-F1
#
_entry.id   AF-A0A7S8J134-F1
#
_cell.length_a   1.000
_cell.length_b   1.000
_cell.length_c   1.000
_cell.angle_alpha   90.00
_cell.angle_beta   90.00
_cell.angle_gamma   90.00
#
_symmetry.space_group_name_H-M   'P 1'
#
loop_
_entity.id
_entity.type
_entity.pdbx_description
1 polymer ?
#
loop_
_entity_poly.entity_id
_entity_poly.type
_entity_poly.pdbx_seq_one_letter_code
_entity_poly.pdbx_strand_id
1 'polypeptide(L)'
;MCLGADSIMMTRQATLGPIDPSVNGPLNPEIPGAPPQQRTPVSVEAINGYLAFAKEEIGLNSSEAKLAVLRSLADRVHPLVLGEVYRSRAQIRMLGQRLIQRQLTDKARVKKVLDFLCSESGSHDYTIYRQEARDELGLKVERPDDALYAIIRDQ
;
A
#
# COMPACT_ATOMS: atom_id res chain seq x y z
N MET A 1 5.48 -11.66 1.55
CA MET A 1 4.55 -11.24 2.61
C MET A 1 5.16 -11.64 3.97
N CYS A 2 5.99 -10.76 4.55
CA CYS A 2 6.74 -11.02 5.79
C CYS A 2 5.98 -10.64 7.08
N LEU A 3 4.94 -9.81 6.98
CA LEU A 3 4.13 -9.32 8.10
C LEU A 3 3.46 -10.42 8.94
N GLY A 4 3.22 -11.60 8.36
CA GLY A 4 2.63 -12.75 9.04
C GLY A 4 3.64 -13.69 9.71
N ALA A 5 4.94 -13.40 9.64
CA ALA A 5 5.97 -14.21 10.26
C ALA A 5 6.02 -14.01 11.78
N ASP A 6 6.71 -14.88 12.51
CA ASP A 6 7.01 -14.69 13.93
C ASP A 6 8.19 -13.72 14.15
N SER A 7 9.16 -13.74 13.25
CA SER A 7 10.25 -12.76 13.13
C SER A 7 10.65 -12.60 11.66
N ILE A 8 11.31 -11.49 11.34
CA ILE A 8 11.77 -11.13 10.00
C ILE A 8 13.28 -11.02 10.05
N MET A 9 13.98 -11.94 9.40
CA MET A 9 15.43 -11.86 9.30
C MET A 9 15.83 -10.89 8.18
N MET A 10 16.60 -9.86 8.53
CA MET A 10 17.01 -8.82 7.60
C MET A 10 18.53 -8.66 7.60
N THR A 11 19.14 -8.88 6.43
CA THR A 11 20.54 -8.51 6.19
C THR A 11 20.70 -6.98 6.18
N ARG A 12 21.93 -6.49 6.02
CA ARG A 12 22.22 -5.04 5.91
C ARG A 12 21.63 -4.42 4.65
N GLN A 13 21.41 -5.20 3.60
CA GLN A 13 20.86 -4.77 2.31
C GLN A 13 19.37 -5.14 2.16
N ALA A 14 18.81 -5.90 3.10
CA ALA A 14 17.39 -6.26 3.06
C ALA A 14 16.52 -5.04 3.33
N THR A 15 15.45 -4.93 2.55
CA THR A 15 14.48 -3.85 2.62
C THR A 15 13.07 -4.42 2.62
N LEU A 16 12.13 -3.68 3.23
CA LEU A 16 10.70 -3.91 3.08
C LEU A 16 10.11 -2.75 2.25
N GLY A 17 8.93 -2.99 1.70
CA GLY A 17 8.18 -1.97 0.97
C GLY A 17 6.74 -1.86 1.49
N PRO A 18 6.05 -0.76 1.15
CA PRO A 18 4.64 -0.59 1.45
C PRO A 18 3.77 -1.64 0.73
N ILE A 19 2.51 -1.72 1.15
CA ILE A 19 1.49 -2.53 0.52
C ILE A 19 0.67 -1.63 -0.40
N ASP A 20 0.90 -1.73 -1.70
CA ASP A 20 0.08 -1.04 -2.70
C ASP A 20 -0.92 -1.98 -3.37
N PRO A 21 -2.23 -1.82 -3.09
CA PRO A 21 -3.24 -2.44 -3.93
C PRO A 21 -3.39 -1.73 -5.26
N SER A 22 -3.35 -2.51 -6.33
CA SER A 22 -3.89 -2.13 -7.62
C SER A 22 -5.04 -3.07 -8.01
N VAL A 23 -6.12 -2.48 -8.54
CA VAL A 23 -7.24 -3.23 -9.12
C VAL A 23 -6.97 -3.43 -10.60
N ASN A 24 -7.13 -4.68 -11.06
CA ASN A 24 -7.00 -5.07 -12.46
C ASN A 24 -8.30 -5.72 -12.90
N GLY A 25 -8.89 -5.23 -13.99
CA GLY A 25 -10.16 -5.74 -14.48
C GLY A 25 -10.50 -5.25 -15.88
N PRO A 26 -11.49 -5.86 -16.55
CA PRO A 26 -11.88 -5.51 -17.91
C PRO A 26 -12.47 -4.10 -18.04
N LEU A 27 -13.00 -3.57 -16.94
CA LEU A 27 -13.62 -2.24 -16.84
C LEU A 27 -12.63 -1.13 -16.48
N ASN A 28 -11.35 -1.46 -16.32
CA ASN A 28 -10.31 -0.47 -16.09
C ASN A 28 -10.12 0.44 -17.32
N PRO A 29 -9.52 1.64 -17.14
CA PRO A 29 -9.27 2.56 -18.23
C PRO A 29 -8.48 1.94 -19.37
N GLU A 30 -8.83 2.31 -20.60
CA GLU A 30 -8.12 1.87 -21.80
C GLU A 30 -6.75 2.57 -21.91
N ILE A 31 -5.77 1.90 -22.50
CA ILE A 31 -4.48 2.50 -22.82
C ILE A 31 -4.53 2.96 -24.29
N PRO A 32 -4.38 4.25 -24.59
CA PRO A 32 -4.38 4.74 -25.97
C PRO A 32 -3.32 4.03 -26.83
N GLY A 33 -3.75 3.42 -27.93
CA GLY A 33 -2.87 2.70 -28.85
C GLY A 33 -2.49 1.27 -28.43
N ALA A 34 -2.96 0.79 -27.28
CA ALA A 34 -2.74 -0.60 -26.86
C ALA A 34 -3.87 -1.53 -27.34
N PRO A 35 -3.66 -2.86 -27.36
CA PRO A 35 -4.71 -3.82 -27.65
C PRO A 35 -5.90 -3.70 -26.68
N PRO A 36 -7.14 -3.95 -27.12
CA PRO A 36 -8.34 -3.80 -26.28
C PRO A 36 -8.34 -4.63 -24.98
N GLN A 37 -7.61 -5.74 -24.95
CA GLN A 37 -7.48 -6.60 -23.77
C GLN A 37 -6.55 -5.99 -22.70
N GLN A 38 -5.69 -5.04 -23.07
CA GLN A 38 -4.77 -4.39 -22.15
C GLN A 38 -5.45 -3.18 -21.51
N ARG A 39 -5.57 -3.19 -20.19
CA ARG A 39 -6.14 -2.09 -19.41
C ARG A 39 -5.10 -1.52 -18.46
N THR A 40 -5.24 -0.24 -18.15
CA THR A 40 -4.41 0.44 -17.15
C THR A 40 -4.78 -0.08 -15.75
N PRO A 41 -3.85 -0.62 -14.96
CA PRO A 41 -4.11 -0.93 -13.55
C PRO A 41 -4.56 0.34 -12.80
N VAL A 42 -5.55 0.20 -11.92
CA VAL A 42 -6.02 1.32 -11.11
C VAL A 42 -5.45 1.17 -9.70
N SER A 43 -4.44 1.99 -9.38
CA SER A 43 -3.86 2.06 -8.04
C SER A 43 -4.85 2.69 -7.07
N VAL A 44 -5.02 2.04 -5.91
CA VAL A 44 -5.84 2.56 -4.82
C VAL A 44 -5.23 3.82 -4.23
N GLU A 45 -3.89 3.90 -4.16
CA GLU A 45 -3.18 5.08 -3.68
C GLU A 45 -3.39 6.27 -4.60
N ALA A 46 -3.25 6.09 -5.92
CA ALA A 46 -3.46 7.18 -6.89
C ALA A 46 -4.87 7.79 -6.81
N ILE A 47 -5.90 6.96 -6.65
CA ILE A 47 -7.28 7.42 -6.47
C ILE A 47 -7.44 8.21 -5.17
N ASN A 48 -6.90 7.71 -4.05
CA ASN A 48 -6.96 8.42 -2.77
C ASN A 48 -6.17 9.72 -2.81
N GLY A 49 -4.98 9.73 -3.43
CA GLY A 49 -4.12 10.90 -3.59
C GLY A 49 -4.81 12.00 -4.40
N TYR A 50 -5.50 11.64 -5.49
CA TYR A 50 -6.29 12.61 -6.26
C TYR A 50 -7.42 13.23 -5.43
N LEU A 51 -8.15 12.42 -4.66
CA LEU A 51 -9.23 12.90 -3.79
C LEU A 51 -8.70 13.77 -2.63
N ALA A 52 -7.56 13.41 -2.05
CA ALA A 52 -6.89 14.19 -1.01
C ALA A 52 -6.43 15.55 -1.57
N PHE A 53 -5.73 15.55 -2.70
CA PHE A 53 -5.31 16.77 -3.40
C PHE A 53 -6.50 17.71 -3.69
N ALA A 54 -7.59 17.17 -4.24
CA ALA A 54 -8.79 17.96 -4.53
C ALA A 54 -9.40 18.60 -3.26
N LYS A 55 -9.36 17.89 -2.13
CA LYS A 55 -9.96 18.35 -0.87
C LYS A 55 -9.04 19.32 -0.11
N GLU A 56 -7.75 19.00 -0.01
CA GLU A 56 -6.80 19.64 0.89
C GLU A 56 -6.07 20.80 0.22
N GLU A 57 -5.58 20.61 -1.01
CA GLU A 57 -4.79 21.64 -1.72
C GLU A 57 -5.69 22.63 -2.47
N ILE A 58 -6.76 22.14 -3.10
CA ILE A 58 -7.71 23.01 -3.83
C ILE A 58 -8.81 23.54 -2.90
N GLY A 59 -9.02 22.92 -1.75
CA GLY A 59 -10.02 23.37 -0.77
C GLY A 59 -11.47 23.07 -1.18
N LEU A 60 -11.71 22.05 -2.03
CA LEU A 60 -13.04 21.67 -2.50
C LEU A 60 -13.88 21.01 -1.40
N ASN A 61 -14.43 21.83 -0.51
CA ASN A 61 -15.16 21.36 0.67
C ASN A 61 -16.69 21.35 0.50
N SER A 62 -17.22 22.08 -0.49
CA SER A 62 -18.66 22.11 -0.76
C SER A 62 -19.17 20.79 -1.37
N SER A 63 -20.45 20.50 -1.17
CA SER A 63 -21.09 19.29 -1.70
C SER A 63 -21.07 19.25 -3.22
N GLU A 64 -21.23 20.41 -3.86
CA GLU A 64 -21.23 20.58 -5.32
C GLU A 64 -19.85 20.29 -5.90
N ALA A 65 -18.79 20.78 -5.24
CA ALA A 65 -17.41 20.55 -5.67
C ALA A 65 -17.03 19.07 -5.54
N LYS A 66 -17.41 18.42 -4.43
CA LYS A 66 -17.21 16.97 -4.24
C LYS A 66 -17.95 16.15 -5.30
N LEU A 67 -19.18 16.54 -5.64
CA LEU A 67 -19.96 15.88 -6.68
C LEU A 67 -19.31 16.06 -8.06
N ALA A 68 -18.75 17.23 -8.36
CA ALA A 68 -18.05 17.49 -9.60
C ALA A 68 -16.78 16.63 -9.75
N VAL A 69 -15.98 16.51 -8.69
CA VAL A 69 -14.79 15.64 -8.65
C VAL A 69 -15.19 14.17 -8.84
N LEU A 70 -16.22 13.71 -8.13
CA LEU A 70 -16.71 12.33 -8.26
C LEU A 70 -17.20 12.02 -9.68
N ARG A 71 -17.94 12.95 -10.31
CA ARG A 71 -18.39 12.82 -11.70
C ARG A 71 -17.20 12.76 -12.65
N SER A 72 -16.25 13.69 -12.53
CA SER A 72 -15.05 13.70 -13.36
C SER A 72 -14.23 12.42 -13.22
N LEU A 73 -14.19 11.82 -12.03
CA LEU A 73 -13.51 10.54 -11.82
C LEU A 73 -14.30 9.38 -12.43
N ALA A 74 -15.61 9.34 -12.24
CA ALA A 74 -16.50 8.31 -12.80
C ALA A 74 -16.55 8.32 -14.34
N ASP A 75 -16.32 9.47 -14.96
CA ASP A 75 -16.22 9.61 -16.43
C ASP A 75 -14.94 8.97 -17.00
N ARG A 76 -13.91 8.81 -16.18
CA ARG A 76 -12.59 8.26 -16.60
C ARG A 76 -12.32 6.87 -16.06
N VAL A 77 -12.90 6.54 -14.91
CA VAL A 77 -12.74 5.26 -14.22
C VAL A 77 -14.14 4.72 -13.95
N HIS A 78 -14.44 3.54 -14.49
CA HIS A 78 -15.77 2.96 -14.39
C HIS A 78 -16.21 2.83 -12.91
N PRO A 79 -17.45 3.20 -12.53
CA PRO A 79 -17.91 3.20 -11.14
C PRO A 79 -17.73 1.87 -10.39
N LEU A 80 -17.87 0.73 -11.09
CA LEU A 80 -17.59 -0.59 -10.50
C LEU A 80 -16.12 -0.74 -10.07
N VAL A 81 -15.18 -0.18 -10.84
CA VAL A 81 -13.76 -0.17 -10.49
C VAL A 81 -13.51 0.72 -9.26
N LEU A 82 -14.18 1.86 -9.15
CA LEU A 82 -14.13 2.70 -7.94
C LEU A 82 -14.65 1.94 -6.70
N GLY A 83 -15.72 1.17 -6.85
CA GLY A 83 -16.21 0.27 -5.82
C GLY A 83 -15.22 -0.84 -5.45
N GLU A 84 -14.52 -1.40 -6.44
CA GLU A 84 -13.44 -2.37 -6.24
C GLU A 84 -12.24 -1.78 -5.52
N VAL A 85 -11.83 -0.55 -5.86
CA VAL A 85 -10.77 0.20 -5.18
C VAL A 85 -11.08 0.33 -3.69
N TYR A 86 -12.31 0.74 -3.36
CA TYR A 86 -12.76 0.84 -1.96
C TYR A 86 -12.71 -0.51 -1.24
N ARG A 87 -13.22 -1.58 -1.87
CA ARG A 87 -13.22 -2.93 -1.29
C ARG A 87 -11.81 -3.47 -1.09
N SER A 88 -10.94 -3.31 -2.09
CA SER A 88 -9.54 -3.75 -2.07
C SER A 88 -8.79 -3.13 -0.89
N ARG A 89 -8.94 -1.81 -0.69
CA ARG A 89 -8.38 -1.10 0.47
C ARG A 89 -8.84 -1.70 1.80
N ALA A 90 -10.14 -1.93 1.95
CA ALA A 90 -10.70 -2.49 3.18
C ALA A 90 -10.18 -3.91 3.45
N GLN A 91 -10.11 -4.75 2.41
CA GLN A 91 -9.63 -6.12 2.51
C GLN A 91 -8.15 -6.19 2.90
N ILE A 92 -7.29 -5.37 2.30
CA ILE A 92 -5.86 -5.34 2.64
C ILE A 92 -5.62 -4.86 4.06
N ARG A 93 -6.35 -3.84 4.53
CA ARG A 93 -6.26 -3.42 5.93
C ARG A 93 -6.70 -4.53 6.88
N MET A 94 -7.79 -5.23 6.57
CA MET A 94 -8.25 -6.38 7.36
C MET A 94 -7.20 -7.50 7.40
N LEU A 95 -6.62 -7.86 6.24
CA LEU A 95 -5.60 -8.90 6.15
C LEU A 95 -4.32 -8.50 6.87
N GLY A 96 -3.82 -7.28 6.64
CA GLY A 96 -2.67 -6.72 7.34
C GLY A 96 -2.85 -6.75 8.85
N GLN A 97 -4.04 -6.35 9.34
CA GLN A 97 -4.37 -6.41 10.76
C GLN A 97 -4.36 -7.83 11.33
N ARG A 98 -4.75 -8.85 10.57
CA ARG A 98 -4.67 -10.24 11.02
C ARG A 98 -3.23 -10.74 11.03
N LEU A 99 -2.45 -10.43 9.99
CA LEU A 99 -1.08 -10.94 9.83
C LEU A 99 -0.13 -10.35 10.88
N ILE A 100 -0.21 -9.03 11.11
CA ILE A 100 0.72 -8.29 11.96
C ILE A 100 0.63 -8.67 13.46
N GLN A 101 -0.42 -9.38 13.89
CA GLN A 101 -0.63 -9.77 15.30
C GLN A 101 0.51 -10.63 15.85
N ARG A 102 1.25 -11.34 14.99
CA ARG A 102 2.42 -12.14 15.41
C ARG A 102 3.66 -11.27 15.65
N GLN A 103 3.70 -10.09 15.05
CA GLN A 103 4.78 -9.11 15.17
C GLN A 103 4.51 -8.10 16.30
N LEU A 104 3.28 -7.59 16.37
CA LEU A 104 2.86 -6.52 17.27
C LEU A 104 1.55 -6.86 17.98
N THR A 105 1.50 -6.64 19.29
CA THR A 105 0.31 -6.86 20.12
C THR A 105 -0.41 -5.55 20.48
N ASP A 106 0.28 -4.42 20.45
CA ASP A 106 -0.28 -3.11 20.75
C ASP A 106 -1.18 -2.60 19.60
N LYS A 107 -2.45 -2.36 19.90
CA LYS A 107 -3.45 -1.97 18.87
C LYS A 107 -3.15 -0.61 18.23
N ALA A 108 -2.63 0.35 18.99
CA ALA A 108 -2.31 1.68 18.47
C ALA A 108 -1.12 1.63 17.52
N ARG A 109 -0.09 0.84 17.87
CA ARG A 109 1.08 0.59 17.04
C ARG A 109 0.73 -0.20 15.79
N VAL A 110 -0.12 -1.23 15.90
CA VAL A 110 -0.67 -1.95 14.74
C VAL A 110 -1.36 -0.97 13.79
N LYS A 111 -2.24 -0.10 14.31
CA LYS A 111 -2.91 0.90 13.48
C LYS A 111 -1.90 1.82 12.77
N LYS A 112 -0.92 2.35 13.50
CA LYS A 112 0.13 3.22 12.95
C LYS A 112 0.92 2.54 11.83
N VAL A 113 1.34 1.29 12.03
CA VAL A 113 2.09 0.53 11.01
C VAL A 113 1.22 0.21 9.79
N LEU A 114 -0.06 -0.11 9.97
CA LEU A 114 -0.95 -0.32 8.84
C LEU A 114 -1.25 0.98 8.07
N ASP A 115 -1.39 2.10 8.76
CA ASP A 115 -1.56 3.42 8.13
C ASP A 115 -0.32 3.78 7.32
N PHE A 116 0.87 3.54 7.87
CA PHE A 116 2.14 3.71 7.17
C PHE A 116 2.25 2.81 5.94
N LEU A 117 2.09 1.50 6.12
CA LEU A 117 2.27 0.52 5.05
C LEU A 117 1.21 0.61 3.95
N CYS A 118 -0.03 1.02 4.25
CA CYS A 118 -1.13 1.01 3.27
C CYS A 118 -1.48 2.40 2.70
N SER A 119 -0.87 3.50 3.18
CA SER A 119 -1.33 4.84 2.81
C SER A 119 -0.37 6.01 3.03
N GLU A 120 0.55 5.97 4.00
CA GLU A 120 1.35 7.17 4.36
C GLU A 120 2.80 7.12 3.88
N SER A 121 3.25 6.07 3.19
CA SER A 121 4.63 6.03 2.69
C SER A 121 4.90 7.02 1.55
N GLY A 122 3.86 7.59 0.93
CA GLY A 122 3.96 8.69 -0.04
C GLY A 122 4.60 8.32 -1.38
N SER A 123 5.19 7.13 -1.48
CA SER A 123 5.64 6.51 -2.71
C SER A 123 5.57 4.99 -2.57
N HIS A 124 5.18 4.31 -3.66
CA HIS A 124 5.29 2.85 -3.78
C HIS A 124 6.74 2.37 -3.70
N ASP A 125 7.70 3.28 -3.92
CA ASP A 125 9.13 3.04 -3.87
C ASP A 125 9.74 3.31 -2.48
N TYR A 126 8.90 3.61 -1.47
CA TYR A 126 9.41 3.83 -0.13
C TYR A 126 10.09 2.58 0.40
N THR A 127 11.39 2.70 0.64
CA THR A 127 12.24 1.60 1.04
C THR A 127 12.43 1.63 2.54
N ILE A 128 11.87 0.64 3.22
CA ILE A 128 11.96 0.51 4.68
C ILE A 128 13.20 -0.31 5.01
N TYR A 129 14.22 0.34 5.58
CA TYR A 129 15.44 -0.35 5.98
C TYR A 129 15.27 -1.10 7.31
N ARG A 130 16.21 -2.02 7.57
CA ARG A 130 16.23 -2.84 8.79
C ARG A 130 16.10 -2.06 10.10
N GLN A 131 16.75 -0.90 10.19
CA GLN A 131 16.71 -0.07 11.40
C GLN A 131 15.31 0.52 11.60
N GLU A 132 14.75 1.14 10.57
CA GLU A 132 13.39 1.69 10.59
C GLU A 132 12.33 0.62 10.88
N ALA A 133 12.42 -0.55 10.22
CA ALA A 133 11.51 -1.67 10.46
C ALA A 133 11.48 -2.11 11.94
N ARG A 134 12.64 -2.09 12.62
CA ARG A 134 12.76 -2.48 14.03
C ARG A 134 12.42 -1.34 14.98
N ASP A 135 13.02 -0.18 14.78
CA ASP A 135 13.05 0.91 15.76
C ASP A 135 11.81 1.80 15.62
N GLU A 136 11.36 2.07 14.39
CA GLU A 136 10.20 2.93 14.11
C GLU A 136 8.91 2.13 14.01
N LEU A 137 8.89 1.08 13.17
CA LEU A 137 7.70 0.24 12.98
C LEU A 137 7.52 -0.77 14.12
N GLY A 138 8.60 -1.15 14.82
CA GLY A 138 8.53 -2.10 15.94
C GLY A 138 8.41 -3.56 15.54
N LEU A 139 8.72 -3.90 14.28
CA LEU A 139 8.68 -5.27 13.82
C LEU A 139 9.79 -6.10 14.50
N LYS A 140 9.54 -7.39 14.70
CA LYS A 140 10.50 -8.33 15.27
C LYS A 140 11.54 -8.68 14.22
N VAL A 141 12.58 -7.84 14.15
CA VAL A 141 13.63 -7.96 13.15
C VAL A 141 14.87 -8.62 13.74
N GLU A 142 15.31 -9.70 13.10
CA GLU A 142 16.52 -10.45 13.46
C GLU A 142 17.67 -10.14 12.49
N ARG A 143 18.89 -10.21 13.00
CA ARG A 143 20.11 -10.04 12.19
C ARG A 143 20.70 -11.43 11.92
N PRO A 144 21.12 -11.74 10.69
CA PRO A 144 21.93 -12.92 10.44
C PRO A 144 23.23 -12.80 11.24
N ASP A 145 23.67 -13.91 11.84
CA ASP A 145 25.02 -14.05 12.36
C ASP A 145 26.02 -14.33 11.23
N ASP A 146 27.32 -14.42 11.56
CA ASP A 146 28.37 -14.61 10.56
C ASP A 146 28.22 -15.94 9.80
N ALA A 147 27.74 -17.00 10.48
CA ALA A 147 27.50 -18.29 9.86
C ALA A 147 26.39 -18.21 8.82
N LEU A 148 25.29 -17.54 9.15
CA LEU A 148 24.17 -17.37 8.24
C LEU A 148 24.48 -16.38 7.11
N TYR A 149 25.28 -15.36 7.38
CA TYR A 149 25.79 -14.46 6.36
C TYR A 149 26.68 -15.18 5.34
N ALA A 150 27.50 -16.13 5.78
CA ALA A 150 28.30 -16.94 4.87
C ALA A 150 27.43 -17.74 3.89
N ILE A 151 26.34 -18.35 4.39
CA ILE A 151 25.38 -19.07 3.54
C ILE A 151 24.71 -18.14 2.53
N ILE A 152 24.29 -16.94 2.95
CA ILE A 152 23.58 -15.98 2.09
C ILE A 152 24.50 -15.42 0.99
N ARG A 153 25.79 -15.22 1.29
CA ARG A 153 26.77 -14.67 0.32
C ARG A 153 27.10 -15.67 -0.79
N ASP A 154 27.03 -16.96 -0.50
CA ASP A 154 27.46 -18.02 -1.40
C ASP A 154 26.30 -18.53 -2.31
N GLN A 155 25.17 -17.81 -2.37
CA GLN A 155 24.09 -17.98 -3.34
C GLN A 155 24.12 -16.90 -4.43
#